data_AF-W1XPP8-F1
#
_entry.id   AF-W1XPP8-F1
#
_cell.length_a   1.000
_cell.length_b   1.000
_cell.length_c   1.000
_cell.angle_alpha   90.00
_cell.angle_beta   90.00
_cell.angle_gamma   90.00
#
_symmetry.space_group_name_H-M   'P 1'
#
loop_
_entity.id
_entity.type
_entity.pdbx_description
1 polymer ?
#
loop_
_entity_poly.entity_id
_entity_poly.type
_entity_poly.pdbx_seq_one_letter_code
_entity_poly.pdbx_strand_id
1 'polypeptide(L)' 'NQYRNIASAVPALARLARSYRLAIVHGNGPQVGLLALQNLAWKEVDPYPLDVLVAESQGMIGYMLAQRYKR' A
#
# COMPACT_ATOMS: atom_id res chain seq x y z
N ASN A 1 -9.52 -7.13 -2.54
CA ASN A 1 -8.60 -7.86 -1.62
C ASN A 1 -7.84 -6.92 -0.67
N GLN A 2 -7.05 -5.96 -1.17
CA GLN A 2 -6.22 -5.06 -0.33
C GLN A 2 -6.99 -4.32 0.77
N TYR A 3 -8.08 -3.62 0.42
CA TYR A 3 -8.94 -2.93 1.40
C TYR A 3 -9.50 -3.85 2.51
N ARG A 4 -9.86 -5.09 2.15
CA ARG A 4 -10.37 -6.08 3.11
C ARG A 4 -9.29 -6.51 4.10
N ASN A 5 -8.09 -6.81 3.59
CA ASN A 5 -6.96 -7.23 4.41
C ASN A 5 -6.49 -6.10 5.35
N ILE A 6 -6.50 -4.86 4.85
CA ILE A 6 -6.22 -3.68 5.68
C ILE A 6 -7.29 -3.53 6.76
N ALA A 7 -8.59 -3.60 6.40
CA ALA A 7 -9.68 -3.47 7.36
C ALA A 7 -9.63 -4.53 8.48
N SER A 8 -9.20 -5.77 8.19
CA SER A 8 -9.05 -6.80 9.22
C SER A 8 -7.91 -6.51 10.21
N ALA A 9 -6.89 -5.75 9.83
CA ALA A 9 -5.78 -5.40 10.71
C ALA A 9 -6.10 -4.21 11.64
N VAL A 10 -7.01 -3.32 11.21
CA VAL A 10 -7.32 -2.06 11.92
C VAL A 10 -7.72 -2.27 13.40
N PRO A 11 -8.61 -3.21 13.79
CA PRO A 11 -9.00 -3.36 15.19
C PRO A 11 -7.83 -3.69 16.12
N ALA A 12 -6.90 -4.53 15.65
CA ALA A 12 -5.71 -4.88 16.42
C ALA A 12 -4.76 -3.67 16.57
N LEU A 13 -4.54 -2.93 15.49
CA LEU A 13 -3.74 -1.71 15.51
C LEU A 13 -4.34 -0.62 16.41
N ALA A 14 -5.67 -0.44 16.38
CA ALA A 14 -6.38 0.49 17.24
C ALA A 14 -6.25 0.14 18.73
N ARG A 15 -6.27 -1.15 19.07
CA ARG A 15 -6.03 -1.62 20.45
C ARG A 15 -4.62 -1.32 20.92
N LEU A 16 -3.61 -1.57 20.10
CA LEU A 16 -2.21 -1.30 20.43
C LEU A 16 -1.94 0.21 20.57
N ALA A 17 -2.58 1.04 19.74
CA ALA A 17 -2.41 2.48 19.76
C ALA A 17 -2.93 3.17 21.03
N ARG A 18 -3.73 2.48 21.87
CA ARG A 18 -4.15 2.99 23.18
C ARG A 18 -3.02 3.03 24.20
N SER A 19 -2.01 2.19 24.02
CA SER A 19 -0.92 2.00 25.00
C SER A 19 0.46 2.33 24.42
N TYR A 20 0.60 2.33 23.10
CA TYR A 20 1.88 2.51 22.41
C TYR A 20 1.79 3.54 21.31
N ARG A 21 2.90 4.24 21.07
CA ARG A 21 3.12 4.96 19.81
C ARG A 21 3.49 3.93 18.75
N LEU A 22 2.70 3.85 17.69
CA LEU A 22 2.89 2.85 16.64
C LEU A 22 3.63 3.45 15.44
N ALA A 23 4.63 2.73 14.95
CA ALA A 23 5.15 2.87 13.60
C ALA A 23 4.59 1.70 12.78
N ILE A 24 3.88 2.01 11.69
CA ILE A 24 3.29 1.00 10.81
C ILE A 24 4.12 0.93 9.55
N VAL A 25 4.58 -0.26 9.20
CA VAL A 25 5.29 -0.57 7.95
C VAL A 25 4.53 -1.64 7.19
N HIS A 26 4.71 -1.71 5.87
CA HIS A 26 4.11 -2.75 5.05
C HIS A 26 5.05 -3.16 3.91
N GLY A 27 4.84 -4.38 3.40
CA GLY A 27 5.40 -4.79 2.12
C GLY A 27 4.56 -4.28 0.95
N ASN A 28 5.15 -4.22 -0.23
CA ASN A 28 4.48 -3.78 -1.47
C ASN A 28 4.71 -4.73 -2.67
N GLY A 29 5.37 -5.88 -2.49
CA GLY A 29 5.80 -6.78 -3.56
C GLY A 29 4.70 -7.13 -4.59
N PRO A 30 3.55 -7.67 -4.16
CA PRO A 30 2.46 -7.97 -5.08
C PRO A 30 1.90 -6.74 -5.82
N GLN A 31 1.85 -5.59 -5.14
CA GLN A 31 1.30 -4.35 -5.67
C GLN A 31 2.25 -3.72 -6.71
N VAL A 32 3.54 -3.60 -6.38
CA VAL A 32 4.55 -3.10 -7.32
C VAL A 32 4.74 -4.07 -8.49
N GLY A 33 4.63 -5.38 -8.27
CA GLY A 33 4.67 -6.38 -9.34
C GLY A 33 3.52 -6.21 -10.34
N LEU A 34 2.30 -5.97 -9.85
CA LEU A 34 1.16 -5.68 -10.73
C LEU A 34 1.35 -4.37 -11.51
N LEU A 35 1.80 -3.30 -10.84
CA LEU A 35 2.10 -2.03 -11.51
C LEU A 35 3.18 -2.21 -12.58
N ALA A 36 4.23 -2.99 -12.31
CA ALA A 36 5.28 -3.28 -13.30
C ALA A 36 4.73 -4.03 -14.52
N LEU A 37 3.86 -5.03 -14.32
CA LEU A 37 3.21 -5.74 -15.42
C LEU A 37 2.32 -4.80 -16.25
N GLN A 38 1.56 -3.91 -15.61
CA GLN A 38 0.72 -2.92 -16.29
C GLN A 38 1.56 -1.91 -17.07
N ASN A 39 2.63 -1.40 -16.46
CA ASN A 39 3.58 -0.46 -17.04
C ASN A 39 4.29 -1.05 -18.27
N LEU A 40 4.61 -2.35 -18.25
CA LEU A 40 5.19 -3.06 -19.39
C LEU A 40 4.18 -3.39 -20.51
N ALA A 41 2.90 -3.50 -20.18
CA ALA A 41 1.83 -3.79 -21.13
C ALA A 41 1.45 -2.55 -21.96
N TRP A 42 1.62 -1.35 -21.41
CA TRP A 42 1.39 -0.10 -22.12
C TRP A 42 2.55 0.23 -23.07
N LYS A 43 2.26 0.48 -24.35
CA LYS A 43 3.28 0.65 -25.40
C LYS A 43 3.40 2.07 -25.95
N GLU A 44 2.50 2.98 -25.57
CA GLU A 44 2.51 4.35 -26.10
C GLU A 44 3.54 5.25 -25.42
N VAL A 45 4.01 4.88 -24.22
CA VAL A 45 5.08 5.59 -23.51
C VAL A 45 6.10 4.61 -22.95
N ASP A 46 7.32 5.13 -22.71
CA ASP A 46 8.36 4.36 -22.04
C ASP A 46 7.91 3.96 -20.63
N PRO A 47 8.25 2.74 -20.19
CA PRO A 47 7.89 2.27 -18.86
C PRO A 47 8.59 3.11 -17.80
N TYR A 48 7.85 3.52 -16.76
CA TYR A 48 8.44 4.10 -15.57
C TYR A 48 9.44 3.13 -14.91
N PRO A 49 10.54 3.65 -14.34
CA PRO A 49 11.50 2.83 -13.62
C PRO A 49 10.88 2.25 -12.32
N LEU A 50 11.45 1.15 -11.84
CA LEU A 50 10.87 0.37 -10.74
C LEU A 50 10.72 1.16 -9.44
N ASP A 51 11.64 2.07 -9.15
CA ASP A 51 11.61 2.95 -7.97
C ASP A 51 10.41 3.91 -7.97
N VAL A 52 10.03 4.44 -9.14
CA VAL A 52 8.81 5.24 -9.31
C VAL A 52 7.57 4.39 -9.04
N LEU A 53 7.53 3.16 -9.56
CA LEU A 53 6.42 2.23 -9.30
C LEU A 53 6.36 1.80 -7.83
N VAL A 54 7.52 1.68 -7.17
CA VAL A 54 7.59 1.49 -5.71
C VAL A 54 6.93 2.69 -5.04
N ALA A 55 7.32 3.92 -5.35
CA ALA A 55 6.72 5.12 -4.76
C ALA A 55 5.20 5.19 -4.95
N GLU A 56 4.71 4.88 -6.16
CA GLU A 56 3.27 4.80 -6.45
C GLU A 56 2.58 3.78 -5.56
N SER A 57 3.12 2.56 -5.47
CA SER A 57 2.54 1.50 -4.63
C SER A 57 2.51 1.85 -3.14
N GLN A 58 3.51 2.60 -2.65
CA GLN A 58 3.55 3.11 -1.27
C GLN A 58 2.42 4.11 -1.03
N GLY A 59 2.21 5.04 -1.97
CA GLY A 59 1.10 5.99 -1.91
C GLY A 59 -0.27 5.31 -1.91
N MET A 60 -0.47 4.33 -2.80
CA MET A 60 -1.71 3.55 -2.87
C MET A 60 -2.03 2.84 -1.55
N ILE A 61 -1.06 2.11 -0.97
CA ILE A 61 -1.27 1.35 0.26
C ILE A 61 -1.40 2.28 1.47
N GLY A 62 -0.55 3.32 1.56
CA GLY A 62 -0.61 4.35 2.59
C GLY A 62 -1.97 5.04 2.63
N TYR A 63 -2.53 5.38 1.47
CA TYR A 63 -3.87 5.94 1.36
C TYR A 63 -4.95 4.99 1.90
N MET A 64 -4.90 3.71 1.52
CA MET A 64 -5.86 2.70 1.99
C MET A 64 -5.77 2.51 3.52
N LEU A 65 -4.56 2.47 4.07
CA LEU A 65 -4.31 2.42 5.51
C LEU A 65 -4.90 3.63 6.22
N ALA A 66 -4.59 4.84 5.75
CA ALA A 66 -5.08 6.08 6.36
C ALA A 66 -6.61 6.17 6.35
N GLN A 67 -7.26 5.75 5.25
CA GLN A 67 -8.72 5.73 5.15
C GLN A 67 -9.38 4.76 6.13
N ARG A 68 -8.80 3.56 6.31
CA ARG A 68 -9.40 2.52 7.17
C ARG A 68 -9.03 2.68 8.63
N TYR A 69 -7.94 3.37 8.94
CA TYR A 69 -7.50 3.67 10.29
C TYR A 69 -8.21 4.89 10.90
N LYS A 70 -9.17 5.53 10.20
CA LYS A 70 -9.95 6.65 10.75
C LYS A 70 -10.48 6.27 12.14
N ARG A 71 -10.02 7.04 13.13
CA ARG A 71 -10.38 6.92 14.55
C ARG A 71 -11.87 7.10 14.76
#